data_AF-A0A0G0ZMX8-F1
#
_entry.id   AF-A0A0G0ZMX8-F1
#
_cell.length_a   1.000
_cell.length_b   1.000
_cell.length_c   1.000
_cell.angle_alpha   90.00
_cell.angle_beta   90.00
_cell.angle_gamma   90.00
#
_symmetry.space_group_name_H-M   'P 1'
#
loop_
_entity.id
_entity.type
_entity.pdbx_description
1 polymer ?
#
loop_
_entity_poly.entity_id
_entity_poly.type
_entity_poly.pdbx_seq_one_letter_code
_entity_poly.pdbx_strand_id
1 'polypeptide(L)'
;MRGEDKSLPHLSAWASGGSAVFRKSIWDELGGLDEIYSPGYWEDIDIGWRAWKDGYRIIWEPDARVTHQHESSFSLLNREYISLIKQRNELIFNWKNITDPAMRREHFRYLFHHVLFHPGYLKVIFSALRVIKNAQPLAKAIHTDKEVLSLINQPFS
;
A
#
# COMPACT_ATOMS: atom_id res chain seq x y z
N MET A 1 -1.15 8.75 11.97
CA MET A 1 -1.68 10.10 11.65
C MET A 1 -0.82 11.16 12.35
N ARG A 2 -0.69 12.39 11.81
CA ARG A 2 -0.02 13.49 12.54
C ARG A 2 -1.05 14.09 13.49
N GLY A 3 -0.86 13.93 14.81
CA GLY A 3 -1.67 14.62 15.83
C GLY A 3 -2.27 13.74 16.92
N GLU A 4 -2.13 12.41 16.86
CA GLU A 4 -2.57 11.52 17.93
C GLU A 4 -1.50 11.36 19.01
N ASP A 5 -1.95 11.06 20.23
CA ASP A 5 -1.09 10.72 21.36
C ASP A 5 -0.26 9.47 21.00
N LYS A 6 1.06 9.65 20.93
CA LYS A 6 2.02 8.60 20.58
C LYS A 6 2.43 7.75 21.78
N SER A 7 1.76 7.88 22.91
CA SER A 7 2.03 7.07 24.11
C SER A 7 1.15 5.83 24.21
N LEU A 8 0.09 5.72 23.40
CA LEU A 8 -0.84 4.61 23.42
C LEU A 8 -0.84 3.81 22.11
N PRO A 9 -1.09 2.49 22.17
CA PRO A 9 -1.30 1.69 20.98
C PRO A 9 -2.49 2.20 20.15
N HIS A 10 -2.34 2.20 18.83
CA HIS A 10 -3.41 2.60 17.92
C HIS A 10 -3.48 1.74 16.65
N LEU A 11 -4.63 1.77 15.99
CA LEU A 11 -4.80 1.11 14.70
C LEU A 11 -3.96 1.84 13.63
N SER A 12 -3.28 1.07 12.79
CA SER A 12 -2.52 1.58 11.66
C SER A 12 -3.10 1.09 10.35
N ALA A 13 -3.02 1.90 9.30
CA ALA A 13 -3.42 1.52 7.95
C ALA A 13 -2.44 0.52 7.31
N TRP A 14 -1.16 0.59 7.66
CA TRP A 14 -0.12 -0.29 7.11
C TRP A 14 0.89 -0.70 8.19
N ALA A 15 1.56 -1.82 7.95
CA ALA A 15 2.68 -2.27 8.74
C ALA A 15 3.96 -1.71 8.11
N SER A 16 4.78 -0.96 8.86
CA SER A 16 6.00 -0.38 8.27
C SER A 16 6.98 -1.48 7.86
N GLY A 17 7.40 -1.50 6.59
CA GLY A 17 8.21 -2.60 6.03
C GLY A 17 9.53 -2.89 6.76
N GLY A 18 10.10 -1.92 7.48
CA GLY A 18 11.35 -2.09 8.24
C GLY A 18 11.17 -2.39 9.74
N SER A 19 9.93 -2.40 10.24
CA SER A 19 9.66 -2.51 11.68
C SER A 19 8.27 -3.11 11.96
N ALA A 20 8.00 -4.26 11.34
CA ALA A 20 6.74 -4.98 11.50
C ALA A 20 6.97 -6.46 11.85
N VAL A 21 6.04 -7.02 12.62
CA VAL A 21 6.00 -8.44 12.96
C VAL A 21 4.64 -8.99 12.56
N PHE A 22 4.63 -10.15 11.91
CA PHE A 22 3.42 -10.83 11.45
C PHE A 22 3.31 -12.20 12.12
N ARG A 23 2.09 -12.62 12.46
CA ARG A 23 1.85 -14.04 12.80
C ARG A 23 2.09 -14.87 11.55
N LYS A 24 2.89 -15.95 11.65
CA LYS A 24 3.27 -16.79 10.50
C LYS A 24 2.05 -17.30 9.72
N SER A 25 1.01 -17.74 10.41
CA SER A 25 -0.22 -18.21 9.77
C SER A 25 -0.92 -17.12 8.96
N ILE A 26 -0.97 -15.89 9.46
CA ILE A 26 -1.55 -14.74 8.74
C ILE A 26 -0.66 -14.36 7.56
N TRP A 27 0.65 -14.34 7.74
CA TRP A 27 1.60 -14.06 6.64
C TRP A 27 1.41 -15.04 5.47
N ASP A 28 1.29 -16.34 5.78
CA ASP A 28 1.10 -17.38 4.77
C ASP A 28 -0.26 -17.27 4.09
N GLU A 29 -1.31 -16.97 4.87
CA GLU A 29 -2.65 -16.75 4.34
C GLU A 29 -2.69 -15.55 3.37
N LEU A 30 -2.00 -14.47 3.73
CA LEU A 30 -1.88 -13.28 2.90
C LEU A 30 -0.90 -13.46 1.73
N GLY A 31 -0.10 -14.54 1.68
CA GLY A 31 0.92 -14.73 0.64
C GLY A 31 2.12 -13.78 0.72
N GLY A 32 2.38 -13.20 1.90
CA GLY A 32 3.52 -12.30 2.13
C GLY A 32 3.49 -10.99 1.33
N LEU A 33 4.68 -10.44 1.05
CA LEU A 33 4.84 -9.23 0.23
C LEU A 33 4.75 -9.59 -1.25
N ASP A 34 3.99 -8.79 -2.00
CA ASP A 34 3.76 -9.05 -3.42
C ASP A 34 4.94 -8.55 -4.27
N GLU A 35 5.59 -9.46 -4.99
CA GLU A 35 6.73 -9.17 -5.86
C GLU A 35 6.40 -8.24 -7.02
N ILE A 36 5.11 -8.01 -7.31
CA ILE A 36 4.66 -7.04 -8.32
C ILE A 36 5.20 -5.62 -8.05
N TYR A 37 5.50 -5.31 -6.79
CA TYR A 37 6.04 -4.02 -6.36
C TYR A 37 7.57 -3.92 -6.48
N SER A 38 8.26 -4.99 -6.90
CA SER A 38 9.71 -5.02 -7.06
C SER A 38 10.25 -3.82 -7.88
N PRO A 39 11.35 -3.17 -7.45
CA PRO A 39 12.26 -3.57 -6.37
C PRO A 39 11.84 -3.14 -4.95
N GLY A 40 10.69 -2.49 -4.78
CA GLY A 40 10.17 -2.02 -3.48
C GLY A 40 9.28 -0.78 -3.64
N TYR A 41 8.86 -0.21 -2.51
CA TYR A 41 7.77 0.76 -2.35
C TYR A 41 6.38 0.17 -2.61
N TRP A 42 5.44 0.42 -1.69
CA TRP A 42 4.03 -0.02 -1.70
C TRP A 42 3.75 -1.47 -1.32
N GLU A 43 4.75 -2.35 -1.24
CA GLU A 43 4.54 -3.74 -0.80
C GLU A 43 4.00 -3.83 0.63
N ASP A 44 4.44 -2.92 1.50
CA ASP A 44 4.07 -2.83 2.90
C ASP A 44 2.67 -2.23 3.11
N ILE A 45 2.32 -1.24 2.28
CA ILE A 45 0.95 -0.70 2.17
C ILE A 45 -0.01 -1.77 1.62
N ASP A 46 0.40 -2.53 0.60
CA ASP A 46 -0.41 -3.57 -0.04
C ASP A 46 -0.74 -4.72 0.92
N ILE A 47 0.25 -5.28 1.62
CA ILE A 47 -0.02 -6.33 2.62
C ILE A 47 -0.88 -5.79 3.76
N GLY A 48 -0.71 -4.52 4.14
CA GLY A 48 -1.54 -3.88 5.15
C GLY A 48 -2.99 -3.76 4.72
N TRP A 49 -3.23 -3.28 3.49
CA TRP A 49 -4.56 -3.21 2.90
C TRP A 49 -5.21 -4.59 2.83
N ARG A 50 -4.48 -5.61 2.35
CA ARG A 50 -4.99 -6.98 2.29
C ARG A 50 -5.34 -7.55 3.66
N ALA A 51 -4.51 -7.29 4.68
CA ALA A 51 -4.79 -7.67 6.05
C ALA A 51 -6.13 -7.07 6.51
N TRP A 52 -6.34 -5.77 6.29
CA TRP A 52 -7.62 -5.11 6.61
C TRP A 52 -8.79 -5.66 5.81
N LYS A 53 -8.62 -5.91 4.51
CA LYS A 53 -9.66 -6.52 3.66
C LYS A 53 -10.05 -7.91 4.15
N ASP A 54 -9.14 -8.66 4.76
CA ASP A 54 -9.38 -10.00 5.30
C ASP A 54 -9.76 -9.98 6.80
N GLY A 55 -10.02 -8.81 7.38
CA GLY A 55 -10.51 -8.65 8.75
C GLY A 55 -9.44 -8.68 9.84
N TYR A 56 -8.16 -8.67 9.45
CA TYR A 56 -7.04 -8.50 10.38
C TYR A 56 -6.82 -7.02 10.71
N ARG A 57 -6.24 -6.78 11.88
CA ARG A 57 -5.90 -5.44 12.36
C ARG A 57 -4.40 -5.28 12.41
N ILE A 58 -3.95 -4.07 12.11
CA ILE A 58 -2.56 -3.67 12.28
C ILE A 58 -2.52 -2.70 13.45
N ILE A 59 -1.65 -2.98 14.41
CA ILE A 59 -1.53 -2.20 15.65
C ILE A 59 -0.14 -1.59 15.64
N TRP A 60 -0.09 -0.28 15.83
CA TRP A 60 1.14 0.43 16.15
C TRP A 60 1.35 0.38 17.67
N GLU A 61 2.55 -0.04 18.09
CA GLU A 61 2.91 -0.21 19.50
C GLU A 61 4.03 0.78 19.88
N PRO A 62 3.78 1.79 20.73
CA PRO A 62 4.76 2.82 21.09
C PRO A 62 6.02 2.29 21.77
N ASP A 63 5.92 1.19 22.51
CA ASP A 63 7.06 0.63 23.25
C ASP A 63 7.93 -0.29 22.40
N ALA A 64 7.45 -0.72 21.23
CA ALA A 64 8.20 -1.52 20.26
C ALA A 64 9.14 -0.62 19.43
N ARG A 65 10.34 -0.36 19.96
CA ARG A 65 11.32 0.53 19.32
C ARG A 65 12.35 -0.24 18.49
N VAL A 66 12.48 0.14 17.23
CA VAL A 66 13.49 -0.40 16.30
C VAL A 66 14.35 0.74 15.78
N THR A 67 15.67 0.58 15.81
CA THR A 67 16.59 1.52 15.16
C THR A 67 16.73 1.16 13.68
N HIS A 68 16.23 2.02 12.80
CA HIS A 68 16.33 1.84 11.36
C HIS A 68 17.32 2.84 10.75
N GLN A 69 18.38 2.34 10.13
CA GLN A 69 19.33 3.17 9.39
C GLN A 69 18.75 3.45 8.00
N HIS A 70 18.38 4.71 7.73
CA HIS A 70 17.55 5.07 6.56
C HIS A 70 18.30 5.07 5.21
N GLU A 71 19.45 4.43 5.11
CA GLU A 71 20.35 4.58 3.96
C GLU A 71 21.07 3.28 3.65
N SER A 72 20.77 2.66 2.51
CA SER A 72 21.74 1.79 1.81
C SER A 72 21.28 1.45 0.39
N SER A 73 20.20 0.70 0.20
CA SER A 73 19.94 0.05 -1.10
C SER A 73 19.44 0.97 -2.22
N PHE A 74 18.58 1.94 -1.93
CA PHE A 74 17.99 2.83 -2.95
C PHE A 74 18.76 4.14 -3.16
N SER A 75 19.67 4.49 -2.25
CA SER A 75 20.42 5.75 -2.30
C SER A 75 21.34 5.87 -3.54
N LEU A 76 21.75 4.72 -4.08
CA LEU A 76 22.59 4.60 -5.27
C LEU A 76 21.80 4.62 -6.58
N LEU A 77 20.46 4.57 -6.50
CA LEU A 77 19.60 4.52 -7.69
C LEU A 77 19.20 5.92 -8.16
N ASN A 78 19.00 6.03 -9.46
CA ASN A 78 18.57 7.27 -10.09
C ASN A 78 17.22 7.74 -9.51
N ARG A 79 17.13 9.03 -9.14
CA ARG A 79 15.92 9.62 -8.53
C ARG A 79 14.68 9.55 -9.43
N GLU A 80 14.83 9.73 -10.73
CA GLU A 80 13.74 9.59 -11.71
C GLU A 80 13.26 8.15 -11.80
N TYR A 81 14.17 7.18 -11.72
CA TYR A 81 13.81 5.76 -11.66
C TYR A 81 13.01 5.46 -10.38
N ILE A 82 13.48 5.91 -9.21
CA ILE A 82 12.75 5.75 -7.95
C ILE A 82 11.37 6.40 -8.02
N SER A 83 11.29 7.62 -8.58
CA SER A 83 10.02 8.33 -8.76
C SER A 83 9.06 7.56 -9.68
N LEU A 84 9.57 6.98 -10.77
CA LEU A 84 8.80 6.10 -11.64
C LEU A 84 8.28 4.86 -10.91
N ILE A 85 9.13 4.19 -10.12
CA ILE A 85 8.73 3.00 -9.35
C ILE A 85 7.64 3.34 -8.34
N LYS A 86 7.80 4.43 -7.57
CA LYS A 86 6.78 4.87 -6.59
C LYS A 86 5.42 5.13 -7.25
N GLN A 87 5.39 5.89 -8.34
CA GLN A 87 4.15 6.23 -9.04
C GLN A 87 3.55 5.01 -9.77
N ARG A 88 4.39 4.14 -10.35
CA ARG A 88 3.94 2.89 -10.98
C ARG A 88 3.25 2.00 -9.95
N ASN A 89 3.89 1.83 -8.79
CA ASN A 89 3.42 0.97 -7.72
C ASN A 89 2.14 1.51 -7.07
N GLU A 90 2.01 2.83 -6.96
CA GLU A 90 0.74 3.48 -6.57
C GLU A 90 -0.39 3.12 -7.53
N LEU A 91 -0.17 3.19 -8.86
CA LEU A 91 -1.19 2.79 -9.83
C LEU A 91 -1.54 1.31 -9.71
N ILE A 92 -0.52 0.45 -9.58
CA ILE A 92 -0.71 -1.00 -9.42
C ILE A 92 -1.56 -1.28 -8.19
N PHE A 93 -1.23 -0.66 -7.04
CA PHE A 93 -1.98 -0.79 -5.81
C PHE A 93 -3.45 -0.40 -6.02
N ASN A 94 -3.71 0.78 -6.58
CA ASN A 94 -5.07 1.26 -6.80
C ASN A 94 -5.87 0.32 -7.73
N TRP A 95 -5.27 -0.13 -8.85
CA TRP A 95 -5.93 -0.99 -9.81
C TRP A 95 -6.17 -2.41 -9.32
N LYS A 96 -5.25 -2.94 -8.50
CA LYS A 96 -5.34 -4.27 -7.90
C LYS A 96 -6.36 -4.30 -6.75
N ASN A 97 -6.34 -3.28 -5.89
CA ASN A 97 -6.97 -3.35 -4.58
C ASN A 97 -8.31 -2.62 -4.46
N ILE A 98 -8.58 -1.59 -5.28
CA ILE A 98 -9.85 -0.85 -5.22
C ILE A 98 -10.91 -1.58 -6.04
N THR A 99 -11.93 -2.07 -5.35
CA THR A 99 -13.04 -2.84 -5.93
C THR A 99 -14.31 -2.00 -6.12
N ASP A 100 -14.50 -0.97 -5.29
CA ASP A 100 -15.66 -0.09 -5.31
C ASP A 100 -15.81 0.65 -6.66
N PRO A 101 -16.96 0.52 -7.34
CA PRO A 101 -17.15 1.12 -8.66
C PRO A 101 -17.09 2.65 -8.70
N ALA A 102 -17.48 3.33 -7.62
CA ALA A 102 -17.44 4.78 -7.55
C ALA A 102 -15.98 5.26 -7.42
N MET A 103 -15.22 4.65 -6.51
CA MET A 103 -13.80 4.96 -6.32
C MET A 103 -12.98 4.68 -7.58
N ARG A 104 -13.24 3.55 -8.27
CA ARG A 104 -12.59 3.27 -9.57
C ARG A 104 -12.89 4.34 -10.61
N ARG A 105 -14.14 4.79 -10.71
CA ARG A 105 -14.55 5.83 -11.66
C ARG A 105 -13.86 7.15 -11.37
N GLU A 106 -13.78 7.53 -10.11
CA GLU A 106 -13.08 8.73 -9.66
C GLU A 106 -11.58 8.65 -9.99
N HIS A 107 -10.95 7.51 -9.71
CA HIS A 107 -9.56 7.24 -10.08
C HIS A 107 -9.32 7.38 -11.59
N PHE A 108 -10.15 6.76 -12.44
CA PHE A 108 -10.00 6.89 -13.89
C PHE A 108 -10.23 8.33 -14.39
N ARG A 109 -11.16 9.08 -13.79
CA ARG A 109 -11.36 10.51 -14.10
C ARG A 109 -10.14 11.33 -13.71
N TYR A 110 -9.56 11.07 -12.53
CA TYR A 110 -8.33 11.69 -12.09
C TYR A 110 -7.18 11.39 -13.06
N LEU A 111 -6.97 10.13 -13.42
CA LEU A 111 -5.90 9.73 -14.35
C LEU A 111 -6.06 10.40 -15.72
N PHE A 112 -7.27 10.45 -16.24
CA PHE A 112 -7.56 11.13 -17.50
C PHE A 112 -7.18 12.61 -17.42
N HIS A 113 -7.66 13.31 -16.39
CA HIS A 113 -7.33 14.72 -16.17
C HIS A 113 -5.83 14.93 -15.97
N HIS A 114 -5.20 14.12 -15.13
CA HIS A 114 -3.78 14.23 -14.82
C HIS A 114 -2.90 14.07 -16.06
N VAL A 115 -3.21 13.11 -16.94
CA VAL A 115 -2.47 12.91 -18.20
C VAL A 115 -2.63 14.10 -19.15
N LEU A 116 -3.78 14.77 -19.19
CA LEU A 116 -3.98 15.96 -20.04
C LEU A 116 -3.04 17.11 -19.66
N PHE A 117 -2.75 17.29 -18.36
CA PHE A 117 -1.85 18.35 -17.88
C PHE A 117 -0.41 17.89 -17.66
N HIS A 118 -0.18 16.57 -17.57
CA HIS A 118 1.13 15.95 -17.35
C HIS A 118 1.34 14.75 -18.28
N PRO A 119 1.55 14.97 -19.59
CA PRO A 119 1.62 13.90 -20.59
C PRO A 119 2.75 12.89 -20.33
N GLY A 120 3.82 13.30 -19.64
CA GLY A 120 4.88 12.40 -19.20
C GLY A 120 4.41 11.25 -18.29
N TYR A 121 3.26 11.40 -17.64
CA TYR A 121 2.65 10.37 -16.80
C TYR A 121 2.21 9.13 -17.58
N LEU A 122 2.05 9.23 -18.91
CA LEU A 122 1.82 8.06 -19.78
C LEU A 122 2.91 6.99 -19.61
N LYS A 123 4.16 7.40 -19.35
CA LYS A 123 5.26 6.47 -19.06
C LYS A 123 4.98 5.63 -17.82
N VAL A 124 4.38 6.22 -16.79
CA VAL A 124 3.99 5.54 -15.54
C VAL A 124 2.86 4.55 -15.83
N ILE A 125 1.82 4.98 -16.55
CA ILE A 125 0.68 4.14 -16.93
C ILE A 125 1.14 2.92 -17.73
N PHE A 126 1.95 3.11 -18.78
CA PHE A 126 2.47 1.99 -19.57
C PHE A 126 3.37 1.06 -18.76
N SER A 127 4.17 1.62 -17.84
CA SER A 127 4.98 0.82 -16.91
C SER A 127 4.10 -0.06 -16.01
N ALA A 128 3.01 0.49 -15.47
CA ALA A 128 2.06 -0.24 -14.63
C ALA A 128 1.30 -1.31 -15.42
N LEU A 129 0.79 -0.99 -16.61
CA LEU A 129 0.06 -1.92 -17.49
C LEU A 129 0.89 -3.16 -17.87
N ARG A 130 2.21 -3.02 -18.02
CA ARG A 130 3.09 -4.17 -18.32
C ARG A 130 3.16 -5.18 -17.18
N VAL A 131 2.97 -4.73 -15.95
CA VAL A 131 3.21 -5.49 -14.72
C VAL A 131 1.91 -5.96 -14.09
N ILE A 132 0.82 -5.16 -14.16
CA ILE A 132 -0.48 -5.45 -13.52
C ILE A 132 -1.10 -6.78 -13.96
N LYS A 133 -0.76 -7.28 -15.15
CA LYS A 133 -1.20 -8.60 -15.63
C LYS A 133 -0.75 -9.77 -14.73
N ASN A 134 0.27 -9.56 -13.89
CA ASN A 134 0.78 -10.54 -12.95
C ASN A 134 0.19 -10.37 -11.54
N ALA A 135 -0.76 -9.45 -11.35
CA ALA A 135 -1.36 -9.19 -10.05
C ALA A 135 -2.13 -10.40 -9.54
N GLN A 136 -1.85 -10.78 -8.30
CA GLN A 136 -2.64 -11.77 -7.60
C GLN A 136 -3.97 -11.16 -7.14
N PRO A 137 -5.09 -11.90 -7.21
CA PRO A 137 -6.35 -11.43 -6.67
C PRO A 137 -6.28 -11.28 -5.14
N LEU A 138 -7.20 -10.49 -4.58
CA LEU A 138 -7.41 -10.45 -3.14
C LEU A 138 -7.86 -11.83 -2.64
N ALA A 139 -7.36 -12.27 -1.47
CA ALA A 139 -7.60 -13.60 -0.96
C ALA A 139 -9.06 -13.82 -0.53
N LYS A 140 -9.50 -13.21 0.59
CA LYS A 140 -10.88 -13.35 1.09
C LYS A 140 -11.72 -12.10 0.81
N ALA A 141 -11.13 -10.91 0.95
CA ALA A 141 -11.78 -9.62 0.76
C ALA A 141 -13.14 -9.50 1.50
N ILE A 142 -13.14 -9.88 2.78
CA ILE A 142 -14.29 -9.85 3.68
C ILE A 142 -14.88 -8.44 3.78
N HIS A 143 -14.03 -7.42 3.89
CA HIS A 143 -14.45 -6.03 3.99
C HIS A 143 -14.42 -5.32 2.63
N THR A 144 -15.41 -4.47 2.40
CA THR A 144 -15.44 -3.51 1.29
C THR A 144 -14.40 -2.41 1.50
N ASP A 145 -14.06 -1.69 0.42
CA ASP A 145 -13.06 -0.62 0.50
C ASP A 145 -13.48 0.51 1.46
N LYS A 146 -14.79 0.80 1.51
CA LYS A 146 -15.37 1.79 2.41
C LYS A 146 -15.33 1.35 3.88
N GLU A 147 -15.56 0.07 4.15
CA GLU A 147 -15.44 -0.48 5.50
C GLU A 147 -14.00 -0.47 5.98
N VAL A 148 -13.03 -0.86 5.13
CA VAL A 148 -11.61 -0.76 5.49
C VAL A 148 -11.24 0.68 5.82
N LEU A 149 -11.63 1.64 4.98
CA LEU A 149 -11.37 3.06 5.23
C LEU A 149 -12.04 3.58 6.50
N SER A 150 -13.23 3.07 6.87
CA SER A 150 -13.87 3.47 8.12
C SER A 150 -13.20 2.85 9.34
N LEU A 151 -12.74 1.59 9.26
CA LEU A 151 -12.08 0.86 10.34
C LEU A 151 -10.69 1.40 10.67
N ILE A 152 -9.90 1.72 9.64
CA ILE A 152 -8.55 2.29 9.79
C ILE A 152 -8.57 3.62 10.56
N ASN A 153 -9.67 4.37 10.45
CA ASN A 153 -9.83 5.68 11.08
C ASN A 153 -10.49 5.62 12.47
N GLN A 154 -10.67 4.43 13.05
CA GLN A 154 -11.24 4.29 14.39
C GLN A 154 -10.15 4.34 15.47
N PRO A 155 -10.45 4.95 16.63
CA PRO A 155 -9.59 4.86 17.79
C PRO A 155 -9.49 3.42 18.29
N PHE A 156 -8.33 3.06 18.83
CA PHE A 156 -8.08 1.75 19.42
C PHE A 156 -8.82 1.65 20.77
N SER A 157 -9.68 0.63 20.90
CA SER A 157 -10.56 0.39 22.06
C SER A 157 -10.04 -0.71 22.97
#